data_AF-A0A6L6Q0E0-F1
#
_entry.id   AF-A0A6L6Q0E0-F1
#
_cell.length_a   1.000
_cell.length_b   1.000
_cell.length_c   1.000
_cell.angle_alpha   90.00
_cell.angle_beta   90.00
_cell.angle_gamma   90.00
#
_symmetry.space_group_name_H-M   'P 1'
#
loop_
_entity.id
_entity.type
_entity.pdbx_description
1 polymer ?
#
loop_
_entity_poly.entity_id
_entity_poly.type
_entity_poly.pdbx_seq_one_letter_code
_entity_poly.pdbx_strand_id
1 'polypeptide(L)'
;MRGLDIRVMLAQAKITALCNPEEAQELYCDVLYEAMAQGVRDARANIDQVPLLFKGEELLESRWHDGYMTELLRQDMDDCPSCNDGTGNPCPFHG
;
A
#
# COMPACT_ATOMS: atom_id res chain seq x y z
N MET A 1 7.00 15.48 -2.08
CA MET A 1 6.00 15.18 -3.12
C MET A 1 5.61 13.72 -2.96
N ARG A 2 4.31 13.40 -2.86
CA ARG A 2 3.87 12.00 -2.64
C ARG A 2 4.37 11.09 -3.75
N GLY A 3 4.96 9.96 -3.39
CA GLY A 3 5.45 8.94 -4.31
C GLY A 3 6.77 9.26 -5.03
N LEU A 4 7.46 10.36 -4.70
CA LEU A 4 8.73 10.70 -5.33
C LEU A 4 9.86 9.76 -4.90
N ASP A 5 9.96 9.51 -3.60
CA ASP A 5 10.82 8.51 -3.00
C ASP A 5 10.62 7.12 -3.63
N ILE A 6 9.38 6.68 -3.75
CA ILE A 6 9.01 5.38 -4.33
C ILE A 6 9.42 5.30 -5.81
N ARG A 7 9.28 6.40 -6.56
CA ARG A 7 9.74 6.45 -7.96
C ARG A 7 11.26 6.46 -8.08
N VAL A 8 11.97 7.11 -7.16
CA VAL A 8 13.43 7.06 -7.09
C VAL A 8 13.89 5.62 -6.80
N MET A 9 13.25 4.94 -5.85
CA MET A 9 13.52 3.52 -5.57
C MET A 9 13.25 2.63 -6.79
N LEU A 10 12.14 2.85 -7.50
CA LEU A 10 11.82 2.10 -8.71
C LEU A 10 12.87 2.34 -9.82
N ALA A 11 13.31 3.58 -10.00
CA ALA A 11 14.38 3.89 -10.95
C ALA A 11 15.69 3.19 -10.57
N GLN A 12 16.03 3.17 -9.28
CA GLN A 12 17.19 2.44 -8.75
C GLN A 12 17.06 0.94 -9.03
N ALA A 13 15.92 0.31 -8.74
CA ALA A 13 15.70 -1.11 -9.03
C ALA A 13 15.86 -1.41 -10.53
N LYS A 14 15.30 -0.57 -11.41
CA LYS A 14 15.44 -0.71 -12.87
C LYS A 14 16.89 -0.58 -13.34
N ILE A 15 17.70 0.29 -12.73
CA ILE A 15 19.13 0.43 -13.04
C ILE A 15 19.91 -0.77 -12.51
N THR A 16 19.66 -1.18 -11.26
CA THR A 16 20.32 -2.34 -10.63
C THR A 16 20.09 -3.61 -11.44
N ALA A 17 18.91 -3.78 -12.04
CA ALA A 17 18.59 -4.93 -12.89
C ALA A 17 19.55 -5.13 -14.07
N LEU A 18 20.26 -4.09 -14.51
CA LEU A 18 21.24 -4.17 -15.59
C LEU A 18 22.55 -4.85 -15.16
N CYS A 19 22.86 -4.88 -13.86
CA CYS A 19 24.14 -5.36 -13.34
C CYS A 19 23.96 -6.49 -12.31
N ASN A 20 22.88 -6.46 -11.54
CA ASN A 20 22.57 -7.42 -10.48
C ASN A 20 21.04 -7.69 -10.41
N PRO A 21 20.51 -8.62 -11.21
CA PRO A 21 19.07 -8.89 -11.27
C PRO A 21 18.46 -9.41 -9.96
N GLU A 22 19.23 -10.12 -9.14
CA GLU A 22 18.76 -10.67 -7.86
C GLU A 22 18.50 -9.55 -6.85
N GLU A 23 19.47 -8.66 -6.66
CA GLU A 23 19.31 -7.46 -5.82
C GLU A 23 18.21 -6.53 -6.36
N ALA A 24 18.10 -6.41 -7.68
CA ALA A 24 17.03 -5.62 -8.29
C ALA A 24 15.64 -6.15 -7.96
N GLN A 25 15.49 -7.47 -7.88
CA GLN A 25 14.22 -8.10 -7.51
C GLN A 25 13.85 -7.80 -6.06
N GLU A 26 14.82 -7.80 -5.14
CA GLU A 26 14.61 -7.42 -3.74
C GLU A 26 14.18 -5.94 -3.64
N LEU A 27 14.92 -5.03 -4.30
CA LEU A 27 14.56 -3.61 -4.36
C LEU A 27 13.18 -3.37 -4.97
N TYR A 28 12.81 -4.16 -5.98
CA TYR A 28 11.49 -4.06 -6.59
C TYR A 28 10.39 -4.48 -5.62
N CYS A 29 10.60 -5.53 -4.82
CA CYS A 29 9.67 -5.91 -3.76
C CYS A 29 9.49 -4.78 -2.74
N ASP A 30 10.59 -4.13 -2.32
CA ASP A 30 10.54 -3.00 -1.37
C ASP A 30 9.75 -1.82 -1.93
N VAL A 31 9.92 -1.50 -3.22
CA VAL A 31 9.12 -0.48 -3.91
C VAL A 31 7.62 -0.77 -3.81
N LEU A 32 7.21 -2.03 -4.00
CA LEU A 32 5.80 -2.42 -3.92
C LEU A 32 5.25 -2.34 -2.49
N TYR A 33 6.08 -2.66 -1.49
CA TYR A 33 5.70 -2.49 -0.08
C TYR A 33 5.55 -1.01 0.29
N GLU A 34 6.44 -0.14 -0.19
CA GLU A 34 6.32 1.30 0.06
C GLU A 34 5.13 1.93 -0.65
N ALA A 35 4.79 1.47 -1.86
CA ALA A 35 3.55 1.88 -2.54
C ALA A 35 2.31 1.53 -1.71
N MET A 36 2.26 0.31 -1.15
CA MET A 36 1.19 -0.10 -0.25
C MET A 36 1.17 0.72 1.04
N ALA A 37 2.32 0.95 1.67
CA ALA A 37 2.43 1.76 2.87
C ALA A 37 2.00 3.22 2.62
N GLN A 38 2.28 3.77 1.44
CA GLN A 38 1.77 5.07 1.04
C GLN A 38 0.25 5.09 0.94
N GLY A 39 -0.37 4.03 0.41
CA GLY A 39 -1.83 3.87 0.39
C GLY A 39 -2.45 3.90 1.79
N VAL A 40 -1.86 3.18 2.74
CA VAL A 40 -2.28 3.21 4.16
C VAL A 40 -2.17 4.62 4.74
N ARG A 41 -1.05 5.31 4.51
CA ARG A 41 -0.84 6.69 4.99
C ARG A 41 -1.85 7.66 4.40
N ASP A 42 -2.16 7.52 3.10
CA ASP A 42 -3.11 8.37 2.40
C ASP A 42 -4.56 8.12 2.87
N ALA A 43 -4.95 6.87 3.13
CA ALA A 43 -6.25 6.53 3.74
C ALA A 43 -6.43 7.20 5.11
N ARG A 44 -5.43 7.10 5.99
CA ARG A 44 -5.44 7.79 7.31
C ARG A 44 -5.54 9.31 7.20
N ALA A 45 -4.99 9.87 6.13
CA ALA A 45 -5.02 11.30 5.85
C ALA A 45 -6.29 11.74 5.09
N ASN A 46 -7.21 10.83 4.78
CA ASN A 46 -8.39 11.08 3.92
C ASN A 46 -8.03 11.60 2.52
N ILE A 47 -6.96 11.08 1.92
CA ILE A 47 -6.52 11.42 0.56
C ILE A 47 -6.80 10.23 -0.35
N ASP A 48 -7.88 10.29 -1.12
CA ASP A 48 -8.35 9.23 -2.02
C ASP A 48 -7.74 9.28 -3.43
N GLN A 49 -6.91 10.29 -3.73
CA GLN A 49 -6.20 10.35 -5.01
C GLN A 49 -4.87 9.59 -4.96
N VAL A 50 -4.68 8.68 -5.91
CA VAL A 50 -3.40 8.03 -6.21
C VAL A 50 -2.31 9.10 -6.43
N PRO A 51 -1.07 8.92 -5.92
CA PRO A 51 0.03 9.81 -6.22
C PRO A 51 0.24 9.99 -7.74
N LEU A 52 0.27 11.23 -8.23
CA LEU A 52 0.46 11.54 -9.66
C LEU A 52 1.68 10.83 -10.27
N LEU A 53 2.72 10.63 -9.45
CA LEU A 53 3.96 10.00 -9.85
C LEU A 53 3.87 8.50 -10.09
N PHE A 54 2.77 7.84 -9.72
CA PHE A 54 2.53 6.43 -10.03
C PHE A 54 1.95 6.21 -11.42
N LYS A 55 1.50 7.30 -12.08
CA LYS A 55 0.90 7.26 -13.41
C LYS A 55 1.74 6.44 -14.39
N GLY A 56 1.14 5.39 -14.93
CA GLY A 56 1.76 4.53 -15.94
C GLY A 56 2.63 3.42 -15.36
N GLU A 57 2.64 3.23 -14.04
CA GLU A 57 3.19 2.05 -13.38
C GLU A 57 2.05 1.33 -12.65
N GLU A 58 1.30 0.49 -13.38
CA GLU A 58 0.07 -0.17 -12.91
C GLU A 58 0.25 -0.92 -11.59
N LEU A 59 1.42 -1.53 -11.37
CA LEU A 59 1.71 -2.23 -10.12
C LEU A 59 1.86 -1.28 -8.92
N LEU A 60 2.39 -0.06 -9.10
CA LEU A 60 2.41 0.91 -8.00
C LEU A 60 1.00 1.39 -7.66
N GLU A 61 0.18 1.64 -8.69
CA GLU A 61 -1.23 2.03 -8.52
C GLU A 61 -2.02 0.93 -7.79
N SER A 62 -1.87 -0.32 -8.23
CA SER A 62 -2.51 -1.48 -7.60
C SER A 62 -2.10 -1.64 -6.14
N ARG A 63 -0.80 -1.58 -5.83
CA ARG A 63 -0.32 -1.78 -4.45
C ARG A 63 -0.73 -0.63 -3.54
N TRP A 64 -0.77 0.60 -4.05
CA TRP A 64 -1.36 1.72 -3.33
C TRP A 64 -2.83 1.47 -2.99
N HIS A 65 -3.64 1.00 -3.95
CA HIS A 65 -5.04 0.65 -3.71
C HIS A 65 -5.19 -0.46 -2.66
N ASP A 66 -4.36 -1.51 -2.70
CA ASP A 66 -4.37 -2.57 -1.69
C ASP A 66 -4.18 -1.99 -0.29
N GLY A 67 -3.19 -1.10 -0.11
CA GLY A 67 -2.91 -0.47 1.17
C GLY A 67 -4.02 0.46 1.63
N TYR A 68 -4.55 1.27 0.72
CA TYR A 68 -5.66 2.18 0.98
C TYR A 68 -6.91 1.44 1.44
N MET A 69 -7.34 0.42 0.68
CA MET A 69 -8.52 -0.39 1.00
C MET A 69 -8.34 -1.21 2.27
N THR A 70 -7.14 -1.73 2.52
CA THR A 70 -6.82 -2.45 3.77
C THR A 70 -7.01 -1.54 4.99
N GLU A 71 -6.54 -0.30 4.91
CA GLU A 71 -6.71 0.65 6.02
C GLU A 71 -8.17 1.09 6.20
N LEU A 72 -8.94 1.26 5.11
CA LEU A 72 -10.37 1.53 5.21
C LEU A 72 -11.12 0.37 5.88
N LEU A 73 -10.84 -0.88 5.49
CA LEU A 73 -11.43 -2.05 6.12
C LEU A 73 -11.06 -2.12 7.61
N ARG A 74 -9.80 -1.81 7.95
CA ARG A 74 -9.35 -1.74 9.34
C ARG A 74 -10.13 -0.70 10.15
N GLN A 75 -10.34 0.51 9.60
CA GLN A 75 -11.11 1.57 10.24
C GLN A 75 -12.59 1.17 10.41
N ASP A 76 -13.19 0.53 9.41
CA ASP A 76 -14.56 0.01 9.48
C ASP A 76 -14.72 -1.06 10.57
N MET A 77 -13.75 -1.97 10.73
CA MET A 77 -13.74 -2.95 11.82
C MET A 77 -13.52 -2.31 13.20
N ASP A 78 -12.67 -1.28 13.31
CA ASP A 78 -12.46 -0.54 14.56
C ASP A 78 -13.77 0.16 15.01
N ASP A 79 -14.56 0.67 14.06
CA ASP A 79 -15.82 1.35 14.34
C ASP A 79 -17.01 0.37 14.50
N CYS A 80 -16.84 -0.91 14.17
CA CYS A 80 -17.89 -1.91 14.25
C CYS A 80 -18.15 -2.36 15.71
N PRO A 81 -19.36 -2.15 16.27
CA PRO A 81 -19.67 -2.60 17.62
C PRO A 81 -19.62 -4.11 17.79
N SER A 82 -19.93 -4.87 16.73
CA SER A 82 -19.90 -6.34 16.76
C SER A 82 -18.47 -6.89 16.73
N CYS A 83 -17.52 -6.23 16.06
CA CYS A 83 -16.11 -6.60 16.13
C CYS A 83 -15.53 -6.37 17.53
N ASN A 84 -16.06 -5.40 18.27
CA ASN A 84 -15.54 -4.94 19.55
C ASN A 84 -16.45 -5.28 20.74
N ASP A 85 -17.29 -6.32 20.61
CA ASP A 85 -18.29 -6.68 21.63
C ASP A 85 -17.71 -7.41 22.87
N GLY A 86 -16.42 -7.76 22.82
CA GLY A 86 -15.69 -8.42 23.91
C GLY A 86 -16.07 -9.90 24.13
N THR A 87 -16.90 -10.49 23.28
CA THR A 87 -17.35 -11.88 23.42
C THR A 87 -16.35 -12.89 22.87
N GLY A 88 -15.46 -12.46 21.99
CA GLY A 88 -14.51 -13.32 21.27
C GLY A 88 -15.15 -14.17 20.17
N ASN A 89 -16.43 -13.96 19.88
CA ASN A 89 -17.10 -14.60 18.74
C ASN A 89 -16.79 -13.84 17.44
N PRO A 90 -16.83 -14.53 16.28
CA PRO A 90 -16.77 -13.89 14.97
C PRO A 90 -17.83 -12.80 14.79
N CYS A 91 -17.44 -11.69 14.18
CA CYS A 91 -18.35 -10.61 13.79
C CYS A 91 -19.23 -11.09 12.62
N PRO A 92 -20.56 -10.89 12.65
CA PRO A 92 -21.43 -11.32 11.56
C PRO A 92 -21.20 -10.55 10.24
N PHE A 93 -20.50 -9.41 10.27
CA PHE A 93 -20.24 -8.56 9.10
C PHE A 93 -18.85 -8.76 8.51
N HIS A 94 -17.85 -9.06 9.33
CA HIS A 94 -16.44 -9.13 8.93
C HIS A 94 -15.81 -10.52 9.10
N GLY A 95 -16.54 -11.47 9.70
CA GLY A 95 -16.08 -12.85 9.96
C GLY A 95 -15.40 -12.99 11.32
#